data_AF-A0A6I5EJY8-F1
#
_entry.id   AF-A0A6I5EJY8-F1
#
_cell.length_a   1.000
_cell.length_b   1.000
_cell.length_c   1.000
_cell.angle_alpha   90.00
_cell.angle_beta   90.00
_cell.angle_gamma   90.00
#
_symmetry.space_group_name_H-M   'P 1'
#
loop_
_entity.id
_entity.type
_entity.pdbx_description
1 polymer ?
#
loop_
_entity_poly.entity_id
_entity_poly.type
_entity_poly.pdbx_seq_one_letter_code
_entity_poly.pdbx_strand_id
1 'polypeptide(L)'
;MNFAFPETNATYWVMPYQLAKGDRLVVDGTYPSARFTSLTTYDVKGSTVDSLADKAITPNSGSKNPFAQANAGTNPAEHRYRVTVQSGVAATPGHNTLAATADSAASGAGFLALRIYVPDEESDPTGGVPLPALSLQHQGGSTSTFDTCANAGSAHGDAGPLAGFLRQLVKKYAPPGGFEGCGKSTPSAPDFAVPNKAEGLFPNPYNKYLCTPVSHESGRIAVIRGKAPTFPDTIQGQSVLTKTQLRYWSLCQNQWQLPYPSSSCAADYQTALKDGQYTFVVSTPQDRPTNATTTDKVTWISWGPTDVNGILLFRNMLPAGDFHNAVQNIQKGQDPATVMGPYYPTITYCAKATFEKGGPDACPAR
;
A
#
# COMPACT_ATOMS: atom_id res chain seq x y z
N MET A 1 -2.26 11.19 6.47
CA MET A 1 -2.92 10.46 7.58
C MET A 1 -2.07 9.26 7.94
N ASN A 2 -1.38 9.28 9.08
CA ASN A 2 -0.42 8.23 9.45
C ASN A 2 -1.02 7.18 10.42
N PHE A 3 -1.78 6.21 9.90
CA PHE A 3 -2.37 5.12 10.66
C PHE A 3 -2.51 3.86 9.79
N ALA A 4 -2.61 2.69 10.42
CA ALA A 4 -2.83 1.41 9.79
C ALA A 4 -1.71 0.98 8.81
N PHE A 5 -0.44 1.15 9.21
CA PHE A 5 0.73 0.77 8.42
C PHE A 5 0.76 1.38 7.01
N PRO A 6 0.61 2.72 6.88
CA PRO A 6 0.50 3.34 5.57
C PRO A 6 1.82 3.23 4.79
N GLU A 7 1.71 2.98 3.49
CA GLU A 7 2.82 3.18 2.55
C GLU A 7 3.06 4.68 2.32
N THR A 8 4.30 5.14 2.45
CA THR A 8 4.64 6.57 2.28
C THR A 8 4.68 7.00 0.82
N ASN A 9 4.85 6.06 -0.11
CA ASN A 9 4.81 6.30 -1.56
C ASN A 9 3.41 6.10 -2.16
N ALA A 10 2.36 6.25 -1.34
CA ALA A 10 0.97 6.17 -1.75
C ALA A 10 0.14 7.26 -1.09
N THR A 11 -0.82 7.79 -1.84
CA THR A 11 -1.81 8.74 -1.34
C THR A 11 -3.18 8.08 -1.25
N TYR A 12 -3.91 8.40 -0.18
CA TYR A 12 -5.20 7.80 0.16
C TYR A 12 -6.24 8.90 0.31
N TRP A 13 -7.32 8.84 -0.46
CA TRP A 13 -8.51 9.67 -0.24
C TRP A 13 -9.64 8.76 0.18
N VAL A 14 -10.28 9.11 1.29
CA VAL A 14 -11.34 8.30 1.88
C VAL A 14 -12.58 9.16 2.01
N MET A 15 -13.72 8.64 1.58
CA MET A 15 -15.02 9.28 1.67
C MET A 15 -16.00 8.33 2.35
N PRO A 16 -16.59 8.69 3.51
CA PRO A 16 -17.68 7.92 4.08
C PRO A 16 -18.95 8.11 3.25
N TYR A 17 -19.73 7.05 3.10
CA TYR A 17 -21.04 7.10 2.46
C TYR A 17 -22.11 6.40 3.29
N GLN A 18 -23.36 6.78 3.02
CA GLN A 18 -24.57 6.11 3.47
C GLN A 18 -25.48 5.97 2.25
N LEU A 19 -25.87 4.74 1.91
CA LEU A 19 -26.79 4.46 0.81
C LEU A 19 -28.09 3.89 1.37
N ALA A 20 -29.22 4.51 1.04
CA ALA A 20 -30.54 3.90 1.21
C ALA A 20 -30.78 2.84 0.12
N LYS A 21 -31.91 2.13 0.23
CA LYS A 21 -32.29 1.12 -0.76
C LYS A 21 -32.49 1.78 -2.11
N GLY A 22 -31.75 1.30 -3.12
CA GLY A 22 -31.84 1.82 -4.50
C GLY A 22 -30.95 3.03 -4.79
N ASP A 23 -30.27 3.59 -3.79
CA ASP A 23 -29.30 4.66 -3.99
C ASP A 23 -28.03 4.14 -4.66
N ARG A 24 -27.34 5.05 -5.36
CA ARG A 24 -26.06 4.77 -6.03
C ARG A 24 -25.11 5.94 -5.83
N LEU A 25 -23.89 5.65 -5.40
CA LEU A 25 -22.80 6.61 -5.43
C LEU A 25 -22.04 6.46 -6.75
N VAL A 26 -22.02 7.50 -7.57
CA VAL A 26 -21.31 7.54 -8.85
C VAL A 26 -19.98 8.28 -8.69
N VAL A 27 -18.94 7.68 -9.23
CA VAL A 27 -17.56 8.15 -9.24
C VAL A 27 -17.17 8.43 -10.70
N ASP A 28 -17.03 9.71 -11.05
CA ASP A 28 -16.64 10.16 -12.39
C ASP A 28 -15.21 10.71 -12.36
N GLY A 29 -14.27 10.01 -13.01
CA GLY A 29 -12.85 10.31 -12.90
C GLY A 29 -12.08 10.31 -14.21
N THR A 30 -10.79 10.61 -14.09
CA THR A 30 -9.77 10.38 -15.12
C THR A 30 -8.72 9.41 -14.56
N TYR A 31 -8.18 8.52 -15.39
CA TYR A 31 -7.03 7.70 -15.00
C TYR A 31 -5.82 8.61 -14.66
N PRO A 32 -5.24 8.52 -13.45
CA PRO A 32 -4.07 9.30 -13.09
C PRO A 32 -2.80 8.73 -13.73
N SER A 33 -1.79 9.57 -13.95
CA SER A 33 -0.42 9.15 -14.26
C SER A 33 0.26 8.65 -12.99
N ALA A 34 0.27 7.34 -12.81
CA ALA A 34 0.82 6.67 -11.64
C ALA A 34 1.14 5.20 -11.92
N ARG A 35 1.89 4.57 -11.01
CA ARG A 35 2.18 3.14 -11.11
C ARG A 35 0.99 2.24 -10.82
N PHE A 36 0.14 2.66 -9.89
CA PHE A 36 -1.07 1.92 -9.57
C PHE A 36 -2.15 2.83 -9.01
N THR A 37 -3.40 2.59 -9.41
CA THR A 37 -4.57 3.20 -8.77
C THR A 37 -5.67 2.18 -8.50
N SER A 38 -6.49 2.41 -7.48
CA SER A 38 -7.66 1.58 -7.19
C SER A 38 -8.76 2.34 -6.48
N LEU A 39 -9.99 1.85 -6.69
CA LEU A 39 -11.16 2.18 -5.87
C LEU A 39 -11.50 0.96 -5.02
N THR A 40 -11.74 1.16 -3.73
CA THR A 40 -12.10 0.07 -2.80
C THR A 40 -13.20 0.53 -1.86
N THR A 41 -14.24 -0.29 -1.70
CA THR A 41 -15.28 -0.09 -0.71
C THR A 41 -14.96 -0.87 0.57
N TYR A 42 -15.31 -0.28 1.71
CA TYR A 42 -15.16 -0.90 3.03
C TYR A 42 -16.46 -0.79 3.81
N ASP A 43 -16.70 -1.77 4.67
CA ASP A 43 -17.76 -1.69 5.66
C ASP A 43 -17.42 -0.65 6.75
N VAL A 44 -18.34 -0.43 7.68
CA VAL A 44 -18.15 0.49 8.82
C VAL A 44 -17.01 0.09 9.77
N LYS A 45 -16.49 -1.14 9.66
CA LYS A 45 -15.36 -1.66 10.44
C LYS A 45 -14.02 -1.48 9.71
N GLY A 46 -14.03 -0.99 8.46
CA GLY A 46 -12.83 -0.89 7.64
C GLY A 46 -12.40 -2.21 7.00
N SER A 47 -13.29 -3.21 6.94
CA SER A 47 -13.08 -4.46 6.22
C SER A 47 -13.42 -4.28 4.75
N THR A 48 -12.62 -4.84 3.85
CA THR A 48 -12.86 -4.74 2.40
C THR A 48 -14.20 -5.38 2.03
N VAL A 49 -15.03 -4.64 1.30
CA VAL A 49 -16.28 -5.15 0.70
C VAL A 49 -16.01 -5.53 -0.75
N ASP A 50 -15.47 -4.61 -1.54
CA ASP A 50 -15.21 -4.83 -2.97
C ASP A 50 -14.11 -3.89 -3.48
N SER A 51 -13.51 -4.19 -4.64
CA SER A 51 -12.44 -3.36 -5.20
C SER A 51 -12.27 -3.47 -6.72
N LEU A 52 -11.83 -2.37 -7.33
CA LEU A 52 -11.41 -2.30 -8.72
C LEU A 52 -10.00 -1.70 -8.81
N ALA A 53 -9.06 -2.46 -9.37
CA ALA A 53 -7.73 -1.98 -9.75
C ALA A 53 -7.79 -1.29 -11.12
N ASP A 54 -6.85 -0.37 -11.33
CA ASP A 54 -6.64 0.40 -12.54
C ASP A 54 -6.99 -0.31 -13.86
N LYS A 55 -6.36 -1.45 -14.17
CA LYS A 55 -6.53 -2.22 -15.40
C LYS A 55 -7.92 -2.86 -15.56
N ALA A 56 -8.65 -3.01 -14.46
CA ALA A 56 -9.98 -3.61 -14.43
C ALA A 56 -11.10 -2.57 -14.60
N ILE A 57 -10.79 -1.28 -14.48
CA ILE A 57 -11.76 -0.21 -14.75
C ILE A 57 -11.89 -0.07 -16.26
N THR A 58 -13.12 -0.17 -16.75
CA THR A 58 -13.45 0.03 -18.16
C THR A 58 -13.51 1.55 -18.44
N PRO A 59 -12.86 2.06 -19.50
CA PRO A 59 -12.96 3.48 -19.85
C PRO A 59 -14.37 3.82 -20.35
N ASN A 60 -14.73 5.11 -20.26
CA ASN A 60 -15.94 5.63 -20.90
C ASN A 60 -15.85 5.48 -22.42
N SER A 61 -16.99 5.55 -23.10
CA SER A 61 -17.02 5.58 -24.58
C SER A 61 -16.15 6.72 -25.13
N GLY A 62 -15.31 6.41 -26.11
CA GLY A 62 -14.33 7.36 -26.67
C GLY A 62 -13.07 7.56 -25.83
N SER A 63 -12.97 6.93 -24.64
CA SER A 63 -11.77 6.94 -23.80
C SER A 63 -10.98 5.63 -23.88
N LYS A 64 -9.72 5.67 -23.45
CA LYS A 64 -8.80 4.53 -23.33
C LYS A 64 -8.28 4.41 -21.90
N ASN A 65 -7.93 3.18 -21.50
CA ASN A 65 -7.32 2.91 -20.19
C ASN A 65 -5.80 2.74 -20.36
N PRO A 66 -4.96 3.68 -19.88
CA PRO A 66 -3.50 3.61 -20.01
C PRO A 66 -2.86 2.47 -19.21
N PHE A 67 -3.58 1.91 -18.24
CA PHE A 67 -3.14 0.75 -17.43
C PHE A 67 -3.40 -0.60 -18.10
N ALA A 68 -4.14 -0.61 -19.22
CA ALA A 68 -4.50 -1.81 -19.96
C ALA A 68 -4.14 -1.74 -21.46
N GLN A 69 -3.84 -0.56 -22.00
CA GLN A 69 -3.61 -0.35 -23.43
C GLN A 69 -2.35 0.50 -23.68
N ALA A 70 -1.39 -0.05 -24.42
CA ALA A 70 -0.11 0.63 -24.69
C ALA A 70 -0.23 1.89 -25.56
N ASN A 71 -1.27 1.97 -26.40
CA ASN A 71 -1.54 3.10 -27.31
C ASN A 71 -2.68 4.00 -26.79
N ALA A 72 -2.81 4.11 -25.46
CA ALA A 72 -3.81 4.95 -24.82
C ALA A 72 -3.59 6.46 -25.04
N GLY A 73 -2.38 6.87 -25.44
CA GLY A 73 -2.00 8.29 -25.51
C GLY A 73 -1.83 8.89 -24.11
N THR A 74 -1.65 10.21 -24.01
CA THR A 74 -1.43 10.93 -22.75
C THR A 74 -2.48 12.01 -22.47
N ASN A 75 -3.45 12.21 -23.36
CA ASN A 75 -4.47 13.24 -23.23
C ASN A 75 -5.49 12.86 -22.13
N PRO A 76 -5.58 13.59 -21.01
CA PRO A 76 -6.49 13.25 -19.90
C PRO A 76 -7.97 13.26 -20.31
N ALA A 77 -8.35 14.04 -21.34
CA ALA A 77 -9.71 14.08 -21.84
C ALA A 77 -10.13 12.75 -22.51
N GLU A 78 -9.17 11.96 -22.97
CA GLU A 78 -9.38 10.64 -23.58
C GLU A 78 -9.25 9.51 -22.56
N HIS A 79 -9.08 9.80 -21.27
CA HIS A 79 -8.82 8.81 -20.22
C HIS A 79 -9.89 8.83 -19.13
N ARG A 80 -11.16 9.02 -19.52
CA ARG A 80 -12.28 9.13 -18.57
C ARG A 80 -12.83 7.77 -18.19
N TYR A 81 -13.29 7.64 -16.95
CA TYR A 81 -14.03 6.48 -16.48
C TYR A 81 -15.19 6.89 -15.57
N ARG A 82 -16.16 5.99 -15.43
CA ARG A 82 -17.26 6.09 -14.46
C ARG A 82 -17.41 4.78 -13.71
N VAL A 83 -17.41 4.82 -12.38
CA VAL A 83 -17.66 3.68 -11.49
C VAL A 83 -18.90 3.96 -10.64
N THR A 84 -19.72 2.93 -10.43
CA THR A 84 -20.93 3.01 -9.58
C THR A 84 -20.75 2.15 -8.34
N VAL A 85 -20.96 2.72 -7.17
CA VAL A 85 -21.03 2.01 -5.89
C VAL A 85 -22.50 1.85 -5.53
N GLN A 86 -22.97 0.62 -5.36
CA GLN A 86 -24.39 0.35 -5.05
C GLN A 86 -24.56 -0.82 -4.07
N SER A 87 -25.63 -0.76 -3.29
CA SER A 87 -25.97 -1.79 -2.30
C SER A 87 -26.51 -3.06 -2.96
N GLY A 88 -26.23 -4.23 -2.37
CA GLY A 88 -26.99 -5.44 -2.64
C GLY A 88 -26.71 -6.20 -3.95
N VAL A 89 -25.71 -5.80 -4.73
CA VAL A 89 -25.30 -6.52 -5.95
C VAL A 89 -23.79 -6.68 -5.93
N ALA A 90 -23.30 -7.93 -5.86
CA ALA A 90 -21.89 -8.23 -6.04
C ALA A 90 -21.41 -7.75 -7.42
N ALA A 91 -20.20 -7.19 -7.51
CA ALA A 91 -19.61 -6.79 -8.79
C ALA A 91 -19.74 -7.92 -9.82
N THR A 92 -20.37 -7.62 -10.94
CA THR A 92 -20.41 -8.55 -12.08
C THR A 92 -19.15 -8.31 -12.92
N PRO A 93 -18.39 -9.34 -13.31
CA PRO A 93 -17.20 -9.17 -14.14
C PRO A 93 -17.48 -8.36 -15.40
N GLY A 94 -16.64 -7.36 -15.70
CA GLY A 94 -16.81 -6.48 -16.86
C GLY A 94 -17.66 -5.24 -16.63
N HIS A 95 -18.11 -5.00 -15.40
CA HIS A 95 -18.86 -3.80 -15.04
C HIS A 95 -18.07 -2.92 -14.06
N ASN A 96 -18.08 -1.61 -14.31
CA ASN A 96 -17.56 -0.61 -13.37
C ASN A 96 -18.54 -0.43 -12.20
N THR A 97 -18.81 -1.50 -11.46
CA THR A 97 -19.72 -1.50 -10.32
C THR A 97 -19.06 -2.16 -9.13
N LEU A 98 -19.09 -1.47 -8.00
CA LEU A 98 -18.58 -1.93 -6.71
C LEU A 98 -19.75 -2.18 -5.77
N ALA A 99 -19.72 -3.28 -5.05
CA ALA A 99 -20.65 -3.50 -3.95
C ALA A 99 -20.36 -2.51 -2.81
N ALA A 100 -21.41 -1.83 -2.34
CA ALA A 100 -21.34 -0.91 -1.21
C ALA A 100 -21.45 -1.61 0.15
N THR A 101 -21.98 -2.83 0.18
CA THR A 101 -22.35 -3.56 1.39
C THR A 101 -21.93 -5.03 1.26
N ALA A 102 -21.50 -5.62 2.38
CA ALA A 102 -21.32 -7.05 2.50
C ALA A 102 -22.68 -7.79 2.49
N ASP A 103 -22.65 -9.09 2.19
CA ASP A 103 -23.80 -10.00 2.28
C ASP A 103 -25.05 -9.56 1.49
N SER A 104 -24.84 -8.77 0.43
CA SER A 104 -25.92 -8.23 -0.42
C SER A 104 -26.97 -7.41 0.33
N ALA A 105 -26.60 -6.73 1.44
CA ALA A 105 -27.53 -5.86 2.15
C ALA A 105 -28.03 -4.73 1.25
N ALA A 106 -29.35 -4.50 1.23
CA ALA A 106 -29.98 -3.56 0.30
C ALA A 106 -29.74 -2.08 0.65
N SER A 107 -29.23 -1.78 1.84
CA SER A 107 -28.80 -0.45 2.29
C SER A 107 -27.63 -0.60 3.25
N GLY A 108 -26.85 0.45 3.44
CA GLY A 108 -25.74 0.41 4.38
C GLY A 108 -24.84 1.63 4.34
N ALA A 109 -23.88 1.63 5.25
CA ALA A 109 -22.86 2.65 5.39
C ALA A 109 -21.49 2.03 5.20
N GLY A 110 -20.53 2.84 4.75
CA GLY A 110 -19.19 2.37 4.50
C GLY A 110 -18.25 3.49 4.10
N PHE A 111 -17.12 3.11 3.54
CA PHE A 111 -16.12 4.03 3.03
C PHE A 111 -15.74 3.66 1.61
N LEU A 112 -15.60 4.67 0.76
CA LEU A 112 -14.91 4.54 -0.52
C LEU A 112 -13.49 5.09 -0.34
N ALA A 113 -12.49 4.31 -0.73
CA ALA A 113 -11.11 4.77 -0.78
C ALA A 113 -10.58 4.77 -2.22
N LEU A 114 -10.00 5.90 -2.64
CA LEU A 114 -9.12 6.02 -3.79
C LEU A 114 -7.68 5.90 -3.29
N ARG A 115 -6.90 5.01 -3.90
CA ARG A 115 -5.44 4.91 -3.66
C ARG A 115 -4.69 5.19 -4.93
N ILE A 116 -3.66 6.04 -4.84
CA ILE A 116 -2.70 6.27 -5.92
C ILE A 116 -1.31 5.95 -5.37
N TYR A 117 -0.62 5.00 -5.98
CA TYR A 117 0.75 4.61 -5.63
C TYR A 117 1.70 5.13 -6.69
N VAL A 118 2.77 5.78 -6.23
CA VAL A 118 3.86 6.30 -7.07
C VAL A 118 3.31 7.09 -8.27
N PRO A 119 2.74 8.28 -8.03
CA PRO A 119 2.43 9.19 -9.14
C PRO A 119 3.71 9.47 -9.92
N ASP A 120 3.60 9.64 -11.24
CA ASP A 120 4.77 9.82 -12.10
C ASP A 120 5.54 11.11 -11.72
N GLU A 121 4.81 12.11 -11.22
CA GLU A 121 5.34 13.32 -10.60
C GLU A 121 5.08 13.31 -9.08
N GLU A 122 6.12 13.09 -8.27
CA GLU A 122 5.98 12.98 -6.81
C GLU A 122 5.35 14.22 -6.15
N SER A 123 5.54 15.39 -6.75
CA SER A 123 4.99 16.66 -6.26
C SER A 123 3.48 16.79 -6.49
N ASP A 124 2.91 15.97 -7.37
CA ASP A 124 1.49 15.92 -7.66
C ASP A 124 0.88 14.57 -7.22
N PRO A 125 0.39 14.47 -5.97
CA PRO A 125 -0.12 13.22 -5.45
C PRO A 125 -1.34 12.69 -6.23
N THR A 126 -2.08 13.53 -6.96
CA THR A 126 -3.25 13.09 -7.75
C THR A 126 -2.88 12.53 -9.12
N GLY A 127 -1.59 12.57 -9.50
CA GLY A 127 -1.10 12.04 -10.76
C GLY A 127 -1.57 12.84 -11.98
N GLY A 128 -1.53 14.18 -11.91
CA GLY A 128 -1.78 15.07 -13.05
C GLY A 128 -3.26 15.30 -13.38
N VAL A 129 -4.19 14.80 -12.57
CA VAL A 129 -5.64 14.88 -12.83
C VAL A 129 -6.41 15.30 -11.57
N PRO A 130 -7.59 15.93 -11.70
CA PRO A 130 -8.43 16.23 -10.54
C PRO A 130 -8.93 14.95 -9.86
N LEU A 131 -9.25 15.06 -8.57
CA LEU A 131 -9.95 14.00 -7.85
C LEU A 131 -11.29 13.68 -8.55
N PRO A 132 -11.75 12.42 -8.51
CA PRO A 132 -13.03 12.05 -9.10
C PRO A 132 -14.20 12.88 -8.52
N ALA A 133 -15.08 13.32 -9.40
CA ALA A 133 -16.34 13.93 -8.99
C ALA A 133 -17.27 12.83 -8.45
N LEU A 134 -17.87 13.11 -7.29
CA LEU A 134 -18.80 12.19 -6.63
C LEU A 134 -20.23 12.72 -6.75
N SER A 135 -21.18 11.82 -6.96
CA SER A 135 -22.61 12.14 -6.87
C SER A 135 -23.41 10.99 -6.28
N LEU A 136 -24.36 11.30 -5.41
CA LEU A 136 -25.32 10.36 -4.85
C LEU A 136 -26.63 10.46 -5.64
N GLN A 137 -26.95 9.42 -6.39
CA GLN A 137 -28.21 9.28 -7.11
C GLN A 137 -29.19 8.53 -6.22
N HIS A 138 -30.27 9.20 -5.84
CA HIS A 138 -31.29 8.63 -4.96
C HIS A 138 -32.31 7.82 -5.73
N GLN A 139 -32.91 6.85 -5.05
CA GLN A 139 -34.10 6.19 -5.59
C GLN A 139 -35.22 7.24 -5.84
N GLY A 140 -35.68 7.37 -7.09
CA GLY A 140 -36.65 8.40 -7.49
C GLY A 140 -36.06 9.53 -8.33
N GLY A 141 -34.75 9.54 -8.56
CA GLY A 141 -34.11 10.32 -9.63
C GLY A 141 -33.47 11.64 -9.21
N SER A 142 -33.58 12.06 -7.94
CA SER A 142 -32.80 13.20 -7.45
C SER A 142 -31.32 12.85 -7.34
N THR A 143 -30.44 13.83 -7.54
CA THR A 143 -28.99 13.67 -7.44
C THR A 143 -28.42 14.72 -6.49
N SER A 144 -27.59 14.29 -5.55
CA SER A 144 -26.80 15.16 -4.68
C SER A 144 -25.35 15.12 -5.13
N THR A 145 -24.73 16.28 -5.33
CA THR A 145 -23.30 16.39 -5.64
C THR A 145 -22.50 16.66 -4.36
N PHE A 146 -21.24 16.26 -4.36
CA PHE A 146 -20.31 16.58 -3.29
C PHE A 146 -19.30 17.60 -3.80
N ASP A 147 -18.98 18.60 -2.97
CA ASP A 147 -17.87 19.49 -3.26
C ASP A 147 -16.57 18.68 -3.23
N THR A 148 -15.90 18.58 -4.37
CA THR A 148 -14.58 17.97 -4.45
C THR A 148 -13.59 18.87 -3.72
N CYS A 149 -12.78 18.30 -2.81
CA CYS A 149 -11.67 19.04 -2.22
C CYS A 149 -10.80 19.62 -3.33
N ALA A 150 -10.59 20.94 -3.32
CA ALA A 150 -9.89 21.64 -4.41
C ALA A 150 -8.45 21.11 -4.61
N ASN A 151 -7.80 20.66 -3.52
CA ASN A 151 -6.48 20.04 -3.51
C ASN A 151 -6.36 18.96 -2.41
N ALA A 152 -5.43 18.01 -2.52
CA ALA A 152 -5.21 16.96 -1.51
C ALA A 152 -4.91 17.52 -0.09
N GLY A 153 -4.28 18.69 0.01
CA GLY A 153 -4.03 19.39 1.28
C GLY A 153 -5.22 20.16 1.88
N SER A 154 -6.35 20.22 1.16
CA SER A 154 -7.59 20.88 1.62
C SER A 154 -8.63 19.91 2.19
N ALA A 155 -8.41 18.60 2.07
CA ALA A 155 -8.98 17.66 3.02
C ALA A 155 -8.43 18.05 4.40
N HIS A 156 -9.22 17.94 5.47
CA HIS A 156 -8.89 18.44 6.81
C HIS A 156 -7.60 17.87 7.48
N GLY A 157 -6.72 17.22 6.72
CA GLY A 157 -5.40 16.78 7.10
C GLY A 157 -5.44 15.75 8.23
N ASP A 158 -4.28 15.56 8.83
CA ASP A 158 -4.11 14.60 9.92
C ASP A 158 -4.80 15.02 11.21
N ALA A 159 -5.42 16.20 11.28
CA ALA A 159 -6.15 16.72 12.44
C ALA A 159 -7.67 16.89 12.20
N GLY A 160 -8.16 16.52 11.03
CA GLY A 160 -9.54 16.76 10.62
C GLY A 160 -10.60 15.89 11.32
N PRO A 161 -11.89 16.27 11.25
CA PRO A 161 -12.98 15.49 11.84
C PRO A 161 -13.06 14.07 11.27
N LEU A 162 -12.84 13.88 9.96
CA LEU A 162 -12.77 12.56 9.34
C LEU A 162 -11.57 11.74 9.86
N ALA A 163 -10.40 12.37 10.01
CA ALA A 163 -9.21 11.69 10.55
C ALA A 163 -9.40 11.31 12.03
N GLY A 164 -10.07 12.16 12.81
CA GLY A 164 -10.49 11.85 14.18
C GLY A 164 -11.45 10.66 14.24
N PHE A 165 -12.47 10.66 13.38
CA PHE A 165 -13.43 9.56 13.25
C PHE A 165 -12.76 8.25 12.83
N LEU A 166 -11.92 8.27 11.80
CA LEU A 166 -11.18 7.08 11.34
C LEU A 166 -10.24 6.54 12.42
N ARG A 167 -9.57 7.40 13.20
CA ARG A 167 -8.78 6.96 14.37
C ARG A 167 -9.65 6.30 15.44
N GLN A 168 -10.83 6.85 15.72
CA GLN A 168 -11.76 6.22 16.66
C GLN A 168 -12.28 4.87 16.15
N LEU A 169 -12.57 4.76 14.85
CA LEU A 169 -12.97 3.50 14.24
C LEU A 169 -11.87 2.46 14.32
N VAL A 170 -10.65 2.84 13.97
CA VAL A 170 -9.47 1.96 14.11
C VAL A 170 -9.31 1.54 15.57
N LYS A 171 -9.43 2.46 16.54
CA LYS A 171 -9.38 2.10 17.96
C LYS A 171 -10.50 1.13 18.38
N LYS A 172 -11.70 1.26 17.80
CA LYS A 172 -12.89 0.47 18.15
C LYS A 172 -12.91 -0.91 17.49
N TYR A 173 -12.47 -1.00 16.23
CA TYR A 173 -12.60 -2.19 15.39
C TYR A 173 -11.28 -2.87 15.05
N ALA A 174 -10.13 -2.24 15.31
CA ALA A 174 -8.90 -3.01 15.39
C ALA A 174 -9.12 -4.14 16.42
N PRO A 175 -8.70 -5.38 16.11
CA PRO A 175 -8.91 -6.52 17.00
C PRO A 175 -8.54 -6.17 18.45
N PRO A 176 -9.34 -6.57 19.45
CA PRO A 176 -8.95 -6.44 20.85
C PRO A 176 -7.61 -7.16 21.04
N GLY A 177 -6.52 -6.40 21.27
CA GLY A 177 -5.16 -6.96 21.38
C GLY A 177 -4.17 -6.57 20.28
N GLY A 178 -4.59 -5.86 19.23
CA GLY A 178 -3.67 -5.31 18.22
C GLY A 178 -3.21 -6.29 17.14
N PHE A 179 -2.23 -5.88 16.33
CA PHE A 179 -1.60 -6.70 15.31
C PHE A 179 -1.07 -8.00 15.93
N GLU A 180 -1.63 -9.16 15.55
CA GLU A 180 -1.42 -10.47 16.20
C GLU A 180 -0.04 -11.10 15.93
N GLY A 181 0.95 -10.29 15.50
CA GLY A 181 2.33 -10.70 15.29
C GLY A 181 2.60 -11.33 13.92
N CYS A 182 3.85 -11.77 13.76
CA CYS A 182 4.43 -12.24 12.51
C CYS A 182 4.88 -13.69 12.66
N GLY A 183 3.99 -14.66 12.44
CA GLY A 183 4.31 -16.07 12.66
C GLY A 183 4.89 -16.29 14.06
N LYS A 184 6.11 -16.86 14.11
CA LYS A 184 6.89 -17.09 15.34
C LYS A 184 7.94 -16.01 15.61
N SER A 185 8.04 -14.99 14.76
CA SER A 185 9.07 -13.96 14.87
C SER A 185 8.88 -13.12 16.13
N THR A 186 9.99 -12.79 16.79
CA THR A 186 10.03 -11.91 17.97
C THR A 186 10.99 -10.75 17.74
N PRO A 187 10.88 -9.64 18.50
CA PRO A 187 11.83 -8.54 18.37
C PRO A 187 13.30 -8.93 18.60
N SER A 188 13.58 -9.95 19.42
CA SER A 188 14.94 -10.43 19.70
C SER A 188 15.45 -11.46 18.69
N ALA A 189 14.56 -12.16 17.99
CA ALA A 189 14.87 -13.13 16.95
C ALA A 189 13.98 -12.85 15.72
N PRO A 190 14.28 -11.76 14.97
CA PRO A 190 13.45 -11.32 13.87
C PRO A 190 13.52 -12.31 12.69
N ASP A 191 12.37 -12.54 12.08
CA ASP A 191 12.17 -13.31 10.87
C ASP A 191 10.95 -12.80 10.10
N PHE A 192 11.03 -12.73 8.78
CA PHE A 192 9.90 -12.28 7.98
C PHE A 192 8.86 -13.39 7.80
N ALA A 193 7.72 -13.24 8.45
CA ALA A 193 6.63 -14.20 8.37
C ALA A 193 5.36 -13.57 7.79
N VAL A 194 4.45 -14.41 7.31
CA VAL A 194 3.08 -13.95 7.02
C VAL A 194 2.44 -13.48 8.34
N PRO A 195 1.79 -12.31 8.37
CA PRO A 195 1.08 -11.84 9.55
C PRO A 195 0.05 -12.87 10.05
N ASN A 196 -0.02 -13.08 11.37
CA ASN A 196 -0.97 -14.05 11.95
C ASN A 196 -2.42 -13.64 11.70
N LYS A 197 -2.68 -12.33 11.63
CA LYS A 197 -3.97 -11.75 11.24
C LYS A 197 -3.76 -10.36 10.66
N ALA A 198 -4.48 -10.05 9.58
CA ALA A 198 -4.34 -8.79 8.83
C ALA A 198 -5.64 -7.96 8.75
N GLU A 199 -6.74 -8.40 9.38
CA GLU A 199 -8.08 -7.84 9.14
C GLU A 199 -8.36 -6.53 9.89
N GLY A 200 -9.20 -5.67 9.29
CA GLY A 200 -9.88 -4.56 9.98
C GLY A 200 -9.22 -3.18 9.93
N LEU A 201 -8.26 -2.94 9.02
CA LEU A 201 -7.49 -1.69 8.95
C LEU A 201 -7.42 -1.08 7.54
N PHE A 202 -8.53 -1.08 6.79
CA PHE A 202 -8.57 -0.60 5.41
C PHE A 202 -7.50 -1.24 4.51
N PRO A 203 -7.39 -2.59 4.47
CA PRO A 203 -6.35 -3.24 3.69
C PRO A 203 -6.52 -2.93 2.20
N ASN A 204 -5.39 -2.78 1.51
CA ASN A 204 -5.37 -2.81 0.05
C ASN A 204 -5.40 -4.29 -0.39
N PRO A 205 -6.46 -4.77 -1.07
CA PRO A 205 -6.62 -6.18 -1.44
C PRO A 205 -5.57 -6.67 -2.46
N TYR A 206 -4.88 -5.74 -3.13
CA TYR A 206 -3.85 -6.05 -4.13
C TYR A 206 -2.45 -6.25 -3.54
N ASN A 207 -2.28 -5.96 -2.24
CA ASN A 207 -1.04 -6.16 -1.52
C ASN A 207 -1.04 -7.46 -0.72
N LYS A 208 0.13 -8.11 -0.66
CA LYS A 208 0.45 -9.12 0.35
C LYS A 208 1.74 -8.75 1.05
N TYR A 209 1.86 -9.22 2.29
CA TYR A 209 2.88 -8.76 3.22
C TYR A 209 3.60 -9.93 3.88
N LEU A 210 4.91 -9.77 4.04
CA LEU A 210 5.61 -10.35 5.16
C LEU A 210 5.84 -9.26 6.21
N CYS A 211 6.02 -9.68 7.45
CA CYS A 211 6.32 -8.78 8.54
C CYS A 211 7.35 -9.38 9.48
N THR A 212 8.12 -8.53 10.15
CA THR A 212 8.95 -8.93 11.28
C THR A 212 8.97 -7.82 12.33
N PRO A 213 8.72 -8.11 13.60
CA PRO A 213 8.99 -7.15 14.64
C PRO A 213 10.48 -6.98 14.90
N VAL A 214 10.86 -5.80 15.37
CA VAL A 214 12.24 -5.45 15.68
C VAL A 214 12.29 -4.59 16.95
N SER A 215 13.28 -4.81 17.81
CA SER A 215 13.55 -3.97 19.00
C SER A 215 14.78 -3.09 18.78
N HIS A 216 14.75 -1.87 19.29
CA HIS A 216 15.86 -0.93 19.23
C HIS A 216 16.91 -1.22 20.31
N GLU A 217 18.18 -1.07 19.96
CA GLU A 217 19.30 -1.02 20.90
C GLU A 217 20.39 -0.10 20.31
N SER A 218 20.94 0.78 21.14
CA SER A 218 21.98 1.73 20.71
C SER A 218 23.20 1.00 20.14
N GLY A 219 23.73 1.47 19.01
CA GLY A 219 24.85 0.85 18.31
C GLY A 219 24.51 -0.43 17.53
N ARG A 220 23.26 -0.89 17.55
CA ARG A 220 22.78 -2.07 16.80
C ARG A 220 21.84 -1.64 15.67
N ILE A 221 22.05 -2.21 14.49
CA ILE A 221 21.26 -1.98 13.28
C ILE A 221 20.58 -3.28 12.84
N ALA A 222 19.43 -3.17 12.18
CA ALA A 222 18.85 -4.30 11.45
C ALA A 222 19.27 -4.22 9.97
N VAL A 223 19.85 -5.29 9.46
CA VAL A 223 20.29 -5.43 8.07
C VAL A 223 19.37 -6.41 7.37
N ILE A 224 18.76 -5.97 6.27
CA ILE A 224 17.82 -6.79 5.49
C ILE A 224 18.37 -6.96 4.08
N ARG A 225 18.44 -8.20 3.58
CA ARG A 225 19.04 -8.54 2.29
C ARG A 225 18.19 -9.53 1.51
N GLY A 226 18.21 -9.42 0.19
CA GLY A 226 17.54 -10.33 -0.72
C GLY A 226 17.65 -9.86 -2.17
N LYS A 227 17.09 -10.63 -3.09
CA LYS A 227 17.00 -10.28 -4.51
C LYS A 227 15.83 -9.34 -4.76
N ALA A 228 16.07 -8.27 -5.50
CA ALA A 228 15.03 -7.34 -5.92
C ALA A 228 14.17 -7.94 -7.05
N PRO A 229 12.84 -8.03 -6.90
CA PRO A 229 11.94 -8.25 -8.02
C PRO A 229 12.02 -7.08 -9.02
N THR A 230 11.93 -7.37 -10.32
CA THR A 230 11.78 -6.29 -11.32
C THR A 230 10.39 -5.65 -11.22
N PHE A 231 10.31 -4.37 -11.60
CA PHE A 231 9.12 -3.53 -11.53
C PHE A 231 9.10 -2.55 -12.71
N PRO A 232 7.94 -1.99 -13.10
CA PRO A 232 7.87 -0.98 -14.15
C PRO A 232 8.19 0.38 -13.53
N ASP A 233 9.35 0.94 -13.86
CA ASP A 233 9.80 2.21 -13.29
C ASP A 233 9.11 3.41 -13.96
N THR A 234 7.90 3.71 -13.48
CA THR A 234 7.06 4.80 -14.01
C THR A 234 7.65 6.19 -13.77
N ILE A 235 8.47 6.37 -12.73
CA ILE A 235 9.18 7.63 -12.48
C ILE A 235 10.21 7.91 -13.58
N GLN A 236 10.74 6.85 -14.19
CA GLN A 236 11.62 6.92 -15.36
C GLN A 236 10.86 6.74 -16.69
N GLY A 237 9.53 6.93 -16.68
CA GLY A 237 8.67 6.88 -17.87
C GLY A 237 8.39 5.48 -18.43
N GLN A 238 8.73 4.40 -17.73
CA GLN A 238 8.33 3.06 -18.16
C GLN A 238 6.83 2.86 -18.02
N SER A 239 6.20 2.22 -19.00
CA SER A 239 4.78 1.86 -18.89
C SER A 239 4.56 0.79 -17.83
N VAL A 240 3.47 0.89 -17.09
CA VAL A 240 2.94 -0.15 -16.18
C VAL A 240 2.60 -1.49 -16.87
N LEU A 241 2.59 -1.50 -18.21
CA LEU A 241 2.42 -2.69 -19.06
C LEU A 241 3.74 -3.41 -19.34
N THR A 242 4.88 -2.82 -18.97
CA THR A 242 6.20 -3.45 -19.10
C THR A 242 6.23 -4.75 -18.32
N LYS A 243 6.64 -5.85 -18.99
CA LYS A 243 6.70 -7.17 -18.36
C LYS A 243 7.74 -7.16 -17.24
N THR A 244 7.26 -7.28 -16.01
CA THR A 244 8.03 -7.16 -14.77
C THR A 244 7.49 -8.16 -13.75
N GLN A 245 8.26 -8.48 -12.70
CA GLN A 245 7.89 -9.52 -11.75
C GLN A 245 6.78 -9.07 -10.79
N LEU A 246 6.81 -7.81 -10.36
CA LEU A 246 5.80 -7.18 -9.51
C LEU A 246 5.40 -5.80 -10.09
N ARG A 247 4.17 -5.36 -9.85
CA ARG A 247 3.80 -3.96 -10.14
C ARG A 247 4.49 -2.99 -9.19
N TYR A 248 4.66 -3.40 -7.93
CA TYR A 248 5.27 -2.60 -6.88
C TYR A 248 5.75 -3.48 -5.73
N TRP A 249 6.86 -3.10 -5.08
CA TRP A 249 7.27 -3.63 -3.80
C TRP A 249 7.95 -2.57 -2.93
N SER A 250 7.93 -2.78 -1.61
CA SER A 250 8.57 -1.87 -0.66
C SER A 250 8.89 -2.54 0.66
N LEU A 251 9.79 -1.91 1.43
CA LEU A 251 10.02 -2.20 2.84
C LEU A 251 9.68 -0.95 3.65
N CYS A 252 8.79 -1.10 4.64
CA CYS A 252 8.42 -0.03 5.56
C CYS A 252 8.80 -0.38 7.00
N GLN A 253 9.35 0.59 7.72
CA GLN A 253 9.41 0.58 9.17
C GLN A 253 8.20 1.28 9.76
N ASN A 254 7.52 0.62 10.69
CA ASN A 254 6.33 1.11 11.37
C ASN A 254 6.48 0.94 12.88
N GLN A 255 5.67 1.66 13.65
CA GLN A 255 5.59 1.48 15.09
C GLN A 255 4.64 0.33 15.42
N TRP A 256 5.05 -0.60 16.28
CA TRP A 256 4.18 -1.65 16.80
C TRP A 256 3.32 -1.14 17.96
N GLN A 257 2.63 -0.03 17.72
CA GLN A 257 1.71 0.61 18.67
C GLN A 257 0.56 1.23 17.88
N LEU A 258 -0.68 1.06 18.35
CA LEU A 258 -1.85 1.72 17.75
C LEU A 258 -1.64 3.25 17.71
N PRO A 259 -1.89 3.93 16.58
CA PRO A 259 -2.65 3.43 15.42
C PRO A 259 -1.78 2.84 14.29
N TYR A 260 -0.59 2.32 14.60
CA TYR A 260 0.42 1.77 13.67
C TYR A 260 0.93 2.76 12.63
N PRO A 261 1.48 3.90 13.05
CA PRO A 261 2.09 4.85 12.13
C PRO A 261 3.34 4.25 11.46
N SER A 262 3.53 4.60 10.19
CA SER A 262 4.77 4.36 9.46
C SER A 262 5.80 5.42 9.85
N SER A 263 7.04 4.99 10.10
CA SER A 263 8.19 5.87 10.34
C SER A 263 8.86 6.25 9.02
N SER A 264 9.05 5.28 8.12
CA SER A 264 9.77 5.45 6.86
C SER A 264 9.57 4.21 5.98
N CYS A 265 9.47 4.40 4.67
CA CYS A 265 9.52 3.32 3.70
C CYS A 265 10.57 3.59 2.63
N ALA A 266 11.04 2.52 2.00
CA ALA A 266 11.74 2.55 0.73
C ALA A 266 10.97 1.69 -0.29
N ALA A 267 10.53 2.32 -1.37
CA ALA A 267 9.96 1.64 -2.53
C ALA A 267 11.06 1.04 -3.42
N ASP A 268 10.65 0.15 -4.32
CA ASP A 268 11.49 -0.48 -5.33
C ASP A 268 12.41 0.51 -6.11
N TYR A 269 11.88 1.64 -6.57
CA TYR A 269 12.59 2.67 -7.33
C TYR A 269 13.51 3.55 -6.47
N GLN A 270 13.29 3.54 -5.15
CA GLN A 270 14.15 4.21 -4.16
C GLN A 270 15.26 3.28 -3.64
N THR A 271 15.19 1.99 -3.96
CA THR A 271 16.07 0.98 -3.41
C THR A 271 17.35 0.86 -4.24
N ALA A 272 18.49 1.19 -3.64
CA ALA A 272 19.79 0.97 -4.25
C ALA A 272 20.12 -0.53 -4.32
N LEU A 273 20.65 -0.96 -5.47
CA LEU A 273 20.96 -2.36 -5.76
C LEU A 273 22.44 -2.57 -6.07
N LYS A 274 22.96 -3.73 -5.66
CA LYS A 274 24.25 -4.28 -6.10
C LYS A 274 23.98 -5.63 -6.75
N ASP A 275 24.25 -5.75 -8.04
CA ASP A 275 24.07 -7.00 -8.81
C ASP A 275 22.66 -7.61 -8.67
N GLY A 276 21.63 -6.75 -8.62
CA GLY A 276 20.22 -7.15 -8.46
C GLY A 276 19.80 -7.51 -7.03
N GLN A 277 20.70 -7.38 -6.06
CA GLN A 277 20.43 -7.59 -4.63
C GLN A 277 20.20 -6.25 -3.94
N TYR A 278 19.21 -6.18 -3.04
CA TYR A 278 19.02 -5.06 -2.13
C TYR A 278 19.75 -5.29 -0.81
N THR A 279 20.18 -4.20 -0.18
CA THR A 279 20.60 -4.16 1.23
C THR A 279 19.92 -2.98 1.88
N PHE A 280 19.04 -3.25 2.85
CA PHE A 280 18.46 -2.23 3.70
C PHE A 280 19.16 -2.19 5.05
N VAL A 281 19.36 -0.98 5.58
CA VAL A 281 19.79 -0.75 6.96
C VAL A 281 18.71 0.04 7.67
N VAL A 282 18.16 -0.53 8.75
CA VAL A 282 17.16 0.14 9.59
C VAL A 282 17.83 0.52 10.92
N SER A 283 17.85 1.81 11.22
CA SER A 283 18.48 2.36 12.43
C SER A 283 17.95 3.75 12.77
N THR A 284 18.28 4.25 13.96
CA THR A 284 18.15 5.69 14.25
C THR A 284 19.15 6.50 13.40
N PRO A 285 18.96 7.82 13.24
CA PRO A 285 19.96 8.68 12.61
C PRO A 285 21.33 8.62 13.28
N GLN A 286 21.37 8.47 14.61
CA GLN A 286 22.60 8.39 15.41
C GLN A 286 23.37 7.08 15.12
N ASP A 287 22.63 5.98 14.96
CA ASP A 287 23.19 4.65 14.71
C ASP A 287 23.40 4.34 13.23
N ARG A 288 23.00 5.25 12.31
CA ARG A 288 23.19 5.07 10.87
C ARG A 288 24.70 4.88 10.56
N PRO A 289 25.11 3.74 9.97
CA PRO A 289 26.46 3.57 9.47
C PRO A 289 26.78 4.63 8.42
N THR A 290 28.01 5.14 8.42
CA THR A 290 28.47 6.14 7.43
C THR A 290 28.39 5.64 5.98
N ASN A 291 28.56 4.34 5.76
CA ASN A 291 28.43 3.65 4.47
C ASN A 291 27.00 3.12 4.19
N ALA A 292 25.98 3.48 4.99
CA ALA A 292 24.59 3.19 4.67
C ALA A 292 24.03 4.25 3.69
N THR A 293 24.60 4.31 2.49
CA THR A 293 24.26 5.27 1.43
C THR A 293 23.93 4.59 0.11
N THR A 294 23.14 5.24 -0.73
CA THR A 294 22.80 4.72 -2.06
C THR A 294 24.01 4.63 -2.99
N THR A 295 25.03 5.47 -2.79
CA THR A 295 26.35 5.37 -3.45
C THR A 295 27.01 4.03 -3.14
N ASP A 296 26.98 3.62 -1.87
CA ASP A 296 27.49 2.34 -1.37
C ASP A 296 26.53 1.15 -1.62
N LYS A 297 25.46 1.38 -2.39
CA LYS A 297 24.42 0.38 -2.70
C LYS A 297 23.65 -0.11 -1.47
N VAL A 298 23.50 0.75 -0.46
CA VAL A 298 22.76 0.49 0.77
C VAL A 298 21.63 1.50 0.93
N THR A 299 20.41 1.01 1.14
CA THR A 299 19.24 1.86 1.35
C THR A 299 18.97 1.99 2.86
N TRP A 300 19.06 3.20 3.39
CA TRP A 300 18.77 3.45 4.81
C TRP A 300 17.29 3.75 5.02
N ILE A 301 16.69 3.09 6.01
CA ILE A 301 15.30 3.31 6.46
C ILE A 301 15.35 3.79 7.90
N SER A 302 14.73 4.93 8.18
CA SER A 302 14.72 5.50 9.53
C SER A 302 13.88 4.63 10.47
N TRP A 303 14.42 4.32 11.66
CA TRP A 303 13.71 3.59 12.72
C TRP A 303 12.45 4.34 13.18
N GLY A 304 12.54 5.66 13.29
CA GLY A 304 11.55 6.49 13.99
C GLY A 304 11.74 6.47 15.52
N PRO A 305 10.68 6.69 16.30
CA PRO A 305 10.72 6.66 17.77
C PRO A 305 11.19 5.30 18.32
N THR A 306 11.96 5.33 19.41
CA THR A 306 12.60 4.15 20.03
C THR A 306 11.95 3.71 21.35
N ASP A 307 10.98 4.47 21.83
CA ASP A 307 10.13 4.16 23.00
C ASP A 307 9.10 3.07 22.71
N VAL A 308 8.96 2.68 21.45
CA VAL A 308 8.12 1.57 20.98
C VAL A 308 8.91 0.61 20.10
N ASN A 309 8.54 -0.67 20.13
CA ASN A 309 9.09 -1.65 19.20
C ASN A 309 8.69 -1.28 17.77
N GLY A 310 9.58 -1.58 16.83
CA GLY A 310 9.32 -1.47 15.41
C GLY A 310 8.64 -2.73 14.85
N ILE A 311 8.00 -2.56 13.71
CA ILE A 311 7.56 -3.66 12.86
C ILE A 311 7.82 -3.31 11.40
N LEU A 312 8.65 -4.14 10.78
CA LEU A 312 8.96 -4.05 9.38
C LEU A 312 7.89 -4.76 8.57
N LEU A 313 7.46 -4.16 7.46
CA LEU A 313 6.55 -4.75 6.49
C LEU A 313 7.21 -4.79 5.12
N PHE A 314 7.39 -5.99 4.57
CA PHE A 314 7.82 -6.20 3.20
C PHE A 314 6.59 -6.49 2.33
N ARG A 315 6.32 -5.63 1.35
CA ARG A 315 5.09 -5.62 0.55
C ARG A 315 5.37 -6.10 -0.87
N ASN A 316 4.47 -6.92 -1.41
CA ASN A 316 4.41 -7.24 -2.83
C ASN A 316 3.03 -6.85 -3.36
N MET A 317 2.99 -6.22 -4.53
CA MET A 317 1.75 -5.83 -5.21
C MET A 317 1.69 -6.43 -6.61
N LEU A 318 0.54 -7.04 -6.95
CA LEU A 318 0.20 -7.53 -8.29
C LEU A 318 1.36 -8.27 -8.99
N PRO A 319 1.74 -9.48 -8.53
CA PRO A 319 2.77 -10.26 -9.20
C PRO A 319 2.34 -10.69 -10.60
N ALA A 320 3.31 -10.81 -11.50
CA ALA A 320 3.11 -11.47 -12.78
C ALA A 320 2.76 -12.96 -12.59
N GLY A 321 1.94 -13.51 -13.48
CA GLY A 321 1.47 -14.90 -13.37
C GLY A 321 2.58 -15.95 -13.46
N ASP A 322 3.72 -15.60 -14.08
CA ASP A 322 4.92 -16.43 -14.18
C ASP A 322 5.96 -16.14 -13.08
N PHE A 323 5.67 -15.24 -12.13
CA PHE A 323 6.53 -14.96 -10.98
C PHE A 323 6.10 -15.75 -9.73
N HIS A 324 6.63 -16.96 -9.59
CA HIS A 324 6.23 -17.89 -8.53
C HIS A 324 6.83 -17.58 -7.14
N ASN A 325 7.84 -16.70 -7.05
CA ASN A 325 8.49 -16.32 -5.79
C ASN A 325 7.83 -15.14 -5.05
N ALA A 326 6.61 -14.75 -5.44
CA ALA A 326 5.88 -13.67 -4.78
C ALA A 326 5.27 -14.10 -3.44
N VAL A 327 5.09 -13.14 -2.53
CA VAL A 327 4.42 -13.35 -1.22
C VAL A 327 3.00 -13.93 -1.40
N GLN A 328 2.32 -13.57 -2.49
CA GLN A 328 0.97 -14.05 -2.85
C GLN A 328 0.87 -15.57 -2.98
N ASN A 329 1.98 -16.25 -3.29
CA ASN A 329 1.99 -17.69 -3.51
C ASN A 329 2.18 -18.49 -2.21
N ILE A 330 2.49 -17.83 -1.09
CA ILE A 330 2.67 -18.47 0.21
C ILE A 330 1.31 -18.95 0.73
N GLN A 331 1.16 -20.27 0.85
CA GLN A 331 -0.01 -20.88 1.45
C GLN A 331 0.07 -20.89 2.98
N LYS A 332 -1.08 -21.00 3.65
CA LYS A 332 -1.14 -21.05 5.11
C LYS A 332 -0.25 -22.17 5.64
N GLY A 333 0.66 -21.81 6.55
CA GLY A 333 1.59 -22.75 7.19
C GLY A 333 2.86 -23.07 6.40
N GLN A 334 3.01 -22.56 5.17
CA GLN A 334 4.27 -22.68 4.43
C GLN A 334 5.32 -21.72 4.99
N ASP A 335 6.59 -22.14 4.93
CA ASP A 335 7.73 -21.28 5.18
C ASP A 335 7.91 -20.27 4.03
N PRO A 336 7.81 -18.95 4.29
CA PRO A 336 8.01 -17.92 3.29
C PRO A 336 9.38 -18.00 2.60
N ALA A 337 10.44 -18.38 3.31
CA ALA A 337 11.79 -18.43 2.76
C ALA A 337 11.90 -19.49 1.66
N THR A 338 11.27 -20.64 1.86
CA THR A 338 11.20 -21.72 0.86
C THR A 338 10.45 -21.29 -0.40
N VAL A 339 9.34 -20.57 -0.28
CA VAL A 339 8.52 -20.13 -1.44
C VAL A 339 9.20 -19.00 -2.22
N MET A 340 9.72 -17.99 -1.50
CA MET A 340 10.31 -16.81 -2.13
C MET A 340 11.75 -17.04 -2.59
N GLY A 341 12.44 -18.03 -2.03
CA GLY A 341 13.83 -18.35 -2.40
C GLY A 341 14.74 -17.11 -2.28
N PRO A 342 15.52 -16.76 -3.32
CA PRO A 342 16.40 -15.60 -3.28
C PRO A 342 15.71 -14.25 -3.03
N TYR A 343 14.40 -14.14 -3.29
CA TYR A 343 13.62 -12.91 -3.08
C TYR A 343 13.18 -12.72 -1.63
N TYR A 344 13.34 -13.74 -0.79
CA TYR A 344 13.02 -13.67 0.62
C TYR A 344 13.87 -12.60 1.34
N PRO A 345 13.25 -11.66 2.09
CA PRO A 345 14.00 -10.70 2.89
C PRO A 345 14.61 -11.39 4.11
N THR A 346 15.89 -11.72 4.04
CA THR A 346 16.64 -12.17 5.23
C THR A 346 16.93 -10.98 6.14
N ILE A 347 16.82 -11.15 7.46
CA ILE A 347 17.10 -10.10 8.45
C ILE A 347 18.10 -10.58 9.49
N THR A 348 19.10 -9.77 9.79
CA THR A 348 20.05 -9.99 10.87
C THR A 348 20.29 -8.71 11.65
N TYR A 349 20.61 -8.84 12.93
CA TYR A 349 21.12 -7.73 13.71
C TYR A 349 22.63 -7.64 13.59
N CYS A 350 23.14 -6.42 13.46
CA CYS A 350 24.56 -6.16 13.27
C CYS A 350 24.99 -4.97 14.13
N ALA A 351 26.22 -4.98 14.63
CA ALA A 351 26.80 -3.80 15.26
C ALA A 351 27.15 -2.77 14.18
N LYS A 352 26.85 -1.49 14.43
CA LYS A 352 27.17 -0.37 13.52
C LYS A 352 28.65 -0.43 13.08
N ALA A 353 29.56 -0.54 14.04
CA ALA A 353 31.01 -0.56 13.77
C ALA A 353 31.45 -1.74 12.88
N THR A 354 30.80 -2.91 13.03
CA THR A 354 31.07 -4.07 12.17
C THR A 354 30.65 -3.80 10.73
N PHE A 355 29.45 -3.23 10.54
CA PHE A 355 28.96 -2.86 9.22
C PHE A 355 29.80 -1.75 8.57
N GLU A 356 30.25 -0.76 9.33
CA GLU A 356 31.13 0.31 8.80
C GLU A 356 32.48 -0.24 8.33
N LYS A 357 33.03 -1.23 9.02
CA LYS A 357 34.34 -1.81 8.68
C LYS A 357 34.31 -2.77 7.49
N GLY A 358 33.25 -3.57 7.36
CA GLY A 358 33.22 -4.67 6.38
C GLY A 358 31.95 -4.78 5.55
N GLY A 359 31.06 -3.79 5.63
CA GLY A 359 29.80 -3.77 4.89
C GLY A 359 28.83 -4.86 5.33
N PRO A 360 27.81 -5.16 4.51
CA PRO A 360 26.76 -6.14 4.86
C PRO A 360 27.27 -7.57 5.01
N ASP A 361 28.41 -7.92 4.41
CA ASP A 361 28.99 -9.27 4.48
C ASP A 361 29.76 -9.53 5.78
N ALA A 362 30.09 -8.48 6.54
CA ALA A 362 30.70 -8.61 7.87
C ALA A 362 29.66 -8.85 9.00
N CYS A 363 28.38 -8.69 8.70
CA CYS A 363 27.32 -8.98 9.66
C CYS A 363 27.13 -10.48 9.84
N PRO A 364 26.64 -10.93 11.01
CA PRO A 364 26.39 -12.35 11.24
C PRO A 364 25.47 -12.94 10.17
N ALA A 365 25.88 -14.07 9.61
CA ALA A 365 25.01 -14.87 8.77
C ALA A 365 23.79 -15.32 9.58
N ARG A 366 22.67 -15.46 8.88
CA ARG A 366 21.41 -15.90 9.45
C ARG A 366 21.25 -17.41 9.38
#